data_AF-A0A3A4PMU6-F1
#
_entry.id   AF-A0A3A4PMU6-F1
#
_cell.length_a   1.000
_cell.length_b   1.000
_cell.length_c   1.000
_cell.angle_alpha   90.00
_cell.angle_beta   90.00
_cell.angle_gamma   90.00
#
_symmetry.space_group_name_H-M   'P 1'
#
loop_
_entity.id
_entity.type
_entity.pdbx_description
1 polymer ?
#
loop_
_entity_poly.entity_id
_entity_poly.type
_entity_poly.pdbx_seq_one_letter_code
_entity_poly.pdbx_strand_id
1 'polypeptide(L)'
;MVGALSPAEAFYFAEGTCRPGFDPYLTILNPQLANVQVKMTFMRGDGTTAEQLSEVPAHSRFTVFVPNILGRGNDAAHDFSCKVESTGGQGIVVERPMYFDYNGVWTGGSDVVGFSP
;
A
#
# COMPACT_ATOMS: atom_id res chain seq x y z
N MET A 1 10.65 -9.99 4.73
CA MET A 1 9.80 -10.74 3.79
C MET A 1 8.89 -11.63 4.61
N VAL A 2 7.86 -11.04 5.19
CA VAL A 2 6.72 -11.84 5.67
C VAL A 2 5.73 -11.75 4.52
N GLY A 3 5.62 -12.83 3.75
CA GLY A 3 4.71 -12.90 2.61
C GLY A 3 3.30 -13.27 3.09
N ALA A 4 2.27 -12.72 2.44
CA ALA A 4 0.92 -13.25 2.57
C ALA A 4 0.90 -14.74 2.18
N LEU A 5 0.22 -15.58 2.98
CA LEU A 5 0.23 -17.03 2.83
C LEU A 5 -0.45 -17.52 1.53
N SER A 6 -1.21 -16.66 0.86
CA SER A 6 -1.85 -16.92 -0.43
C SER A 6 -2.28 -15.63 -1.11
N PRO A 7 -2.41 -15.61 -2.46
CA PRO A 7 -3.08 -14.53 -3.16
C PRO A 7 -4.53 -14.36 -2.67
N ALA A 8 -4.98 -13.12 -2.54
CA ALA A 8 -6.35 -12.78 -2.13
C ALA A 8 -6.89 -11.60 -2.94
N GLU A 9 -8.22 -11.43 -2.94
CA GLU A 9 -8.87 -10.35 -3.69
C GLU A 9 -8.70 -8.98 -3.01
N ALA A 10 -8.47 -8.94 -1.69
CA ALA A 10 -8.32 -7.71 -0.94
C ALA A 10 -7.32 -7.85 0.23
N PHE A 11 -6.58 -6.77 0.49
CA PHE A 11 -5.64 -6.63 1.60
C PHE A 11 -5.90 -5.32 2.34
N TYR A 12 -5.85 -5.37 3.66
CA TYR A 12 -6.11 -4.23 4.53
C TYR A 12 -4.89 -3.88 5.38
N PHE A 13 -4.57 -2.60 5.44
CA PHE A 13 -3.42 -2.03 6.12
C PHE A 13 -3.89 -0.93 7.06
N ALA A 14 -3.80 -1.16 8.38
CA ALA A 14 -4.40 -0.27 9.37
C ALA A 14 -3.65 1.06 9.58
N GLU A 15 -2.34 1.12 9.32
CA GLU A 15 -1.52 2.28 9.73
C GLU A 15 -0.49 2.72 8.69
N GLY A 16 -0.57 3.93 8.15
CA GLY A 16 0.44 4.51 7.26
C GLY A 16 0.52 6.01 7.47
N THR A 17 1.66 6.61 7.13
CA THR A 17 1.83 8.06 7.24
C THR A 17 2.73 8.62 6.15
N CYS A 18 2.30 9.71 5.52
CA CYS A 18 3.05 10.52 4.57
C CYS A 18 3.62 11.79 5.23
N ARG A 19 3.73 11.80 6.57
CA ARG A 19 4.39 12.87 7.31
C ARG A 19 5.87 12.99 6.92
N PRO A 20 6.50 14.17 7.10
CA PRO A 20 7.92 14.33 6.84
C PRO A 20 8.77 13.28 7.58
N GLY A 21 9.72 12.66 6.88
CA GLY A 21 10.57 11.57 7.42
C GLY A 21 10.04 10.15 7.21
N PHE A 22 8.83 10.00 6.67
CA PHE A 22 8.25 8.69 6.34
C PHE A 22 8.02 8.54 4.84
N ASP A 23 8.42 7.38 4.31
CA ASP A 23 8.26 7.01 2.91
C ASP A 23 7.48 5.69 2.79
N PRO A 24 6.14 5.74 2.83
CA PRO A 24 5.30 4.57 2.68
C PRO A 24 5.22 4.11 1.21
N TYR A 25 5.45 2.81 1.01
CA TYR A 25 5.27 2.14 -0.28
C TYR A 25 4.24 1.02 -0.18
N LEU A 26 3.51 0.78 -1.26
CA LEU A 26 2.71 -0.43 -1.46
C LEU A 26 3.31 -1.22 -2.61
N THR A 27 3.50 -2.51 -2.40
CA THR A 27 4.05 -3.42 -3.41
C THR A 27 3.01 -4.47 -3.72
N ILE A 28 2.56 -4.52 -4.97
CA ILE A 28 1.48 -5.40 -5.42
C ILE A 28 2.06 -6.39 -6.42
N LEU A 29 1.98 -7.68 -6.12
CA LEU A 29 2.33 -8.77 -7.03
C LEU A 29 1.05 -9.30 -7.68
N ASN A 30 1.08 -9.37 -9.01
CA ASN A 30 0.07 -10.06 -9.80
C ASN A 30 0.62 -11.43 -10.25
N PRO A 31 0.21 -12.53 -9.62
CA PRO A 31 0.61 -13.88 -10.03
C PRO A 31 -0.19 -14.41 -11.23
N GLN A 32 -1.17 -13.67 -11.75
CA GLN A 32 -2.05 -14.12 -12.83
C GLN A 32 -1.39 -13.97 -14.20
N LEU A 33 -1.89 -14.75 -15.16
CA LEU A 33 -1.52 -14.70 -16.58
C LEU A 33 -2.10 -13.50 -17.34
N ALA A 34 -3.02 -12.76 -16.72
CA ALA A 34 -3.66 -11.57 -17.28
C ALA A 34 -3.37 -10.34 -16.42
N ASN A 35 -3.50 -9.16 -17.01
CA ASN A 35 -3.41 -7.90 -16.27
C ASN A 35 -4.57 -7.81 -15.27
N VAL A 36 -4.28 -7.27 -14.08
CA VAL A 36 -5.27 -7.11 -13.00
C VAL A 36 -5.44 -5.63 -12.69
N GLN A 37 -6.69 -5.17 -12.67
CA GLN A 37 -7.05 -3.83 -12.20
C GLN A 37 -7.14 -3.86 -10.67
N VAL A 38 -6.37 -2.98 -10.03
CA VAL A 38 -6.28 -2.87 -8.58
C VAL A 38 -6.72 -1.49 -8.14
N LYS A 39 -7.70 -1.44 -7.22
CA LYS A 39 -8.14 -0.22 -6.56
C LYS A 39 -7.47 -0.12 -5.19
N MET A 40 -6.85 1.01 -4.93
CA MET A 40 -6.32 1.39 -3.63
C MET A 40 -7.21 2.49 -3.06
N THR A 41 -7.81 2.25 -1.90
CA THR A 41 -8.58 3.24 -1.16
C THR A 41 -7.82 3.61 0.11
N PHE A 42 -7.52 4.90 0.29
CA PHE A 42 -6.86 5.46 1.46
C PHE A 42 -7.89 6.18 2.31
N MET A 43 -8.06 5.77 3.57
CA MET A 43 -8.88 6.46 4.55
C MET A 43 -7.97 7.30 5.42
N ARG A 44 -8.15 8.63 5.39
CA ARG A 44 -7.22 9.60 5.99
C ARG A 44 -7.67 9.97 7.40
N GLY A 45 -6.73 10.39 8.25
CA GLY A 45 -6.99 10.75 9.64
C GLY A 45 -7.86 12.01 9.83
N ASP A 46 -8.07 12.79 8.76
CA ASP A 46 -9.02 13.92 8.73
C ASP A 46 -10.46 13.49 8.38
N GLY A 47 -10.70 12.19 8.19
CA GLY A 47 -12.00 11.62 7.80
C GLY A 47 -12.27 11.63 6.30
N THR A 48 -11.36 12.17 5.48
CA THR A 48 -11.48 12.13 4.01
C THR A 48 -10.92 10.84 3.43
N THR A 49 -11.23 10.57 2.16
CA THR A 49 -10.72 9.40 1.44
C THR A 49 -10.08 9.81 0.12
N ALA A 50 -9.04 9.09 -0.30
CA ALA A 50 -8.47 9.18 -1.63
C ALA A 50 -8.47 7.80 -2.29
N GLU A 51 -8.63 7.76 -3.62
CA GLU A 51 -8.62 6.51 -4.37
C GLU A 51 -7.61 6.58 -5.53
N GLN A 52 -6.94 5.45 -5.78
CA GLN A 52 -6.08 5.27 -6.93
C GLN A 52 -6.42 3.94 -7.61
N LEU A 53 -6.70 3.99 -8.92
CA LEU A 53 -6.81 2.81 -9.75
C LEU A 53 -5.48 2.56 -10.47
N SER A 54 -5.04 1.32 -10.55
CA SER A 54 -3.81 0.95 -11.26
C SER A 54 -3.94 -0.42 -11.90
N GLU A 55 -3.39 -0.55 -13.10
CA GLU A 55 -3.25 -1.85 -13.76
C GLU A 55 -1.92 -2.47 -13.36
N VAL A 56 -1.95 -3.73 -12.91
CA VAL A 56 -0.76 -4.53 -12.62
C VAL A 56 -0.62 -5.59 -13.72
N PRO A 57 0.41 -5.50 -14.59
CA PRO A 57 0.61 -6.45 -15.66
C PRO A 57 0.72 -7.91 -15.17
N ALA A 58 0.41 -8.86 -16.06
CA ALA A 58 0.56 -10.29 -15.78
C ALA A 58 1.97 -10.65 -15.28
N HIS A 59 2.07 -11.56 -14.31
CA HIS A 59 3.33 -12.06 -13.73
C HIS A 59 4.32 -10.95 -13.32
N SER A 60 3.81 -9.84 -12.81
CA SER A 60 4.64 -8.68 -12.50
C SER A 60 4.38 -8.13 -11.11
N ARG A 61 5.31 -7.31 -10.66
CA ARG A 61 5.19 -6.55 -9.43
C ARG A 61 5.10 -5.07 -9.76
N PHE A 62 4.14 -4.38 -9.15
CA PHE A 62 3.94 -2.95 -9.25
C PHE A 62 4.17 -2.30 -7.89
N THR A 63 4.98 -1.24 -7.86
CA THR A 63 5.31 -0.53 -6.62
C THR A 63 4.73 0.88 -6.67
N VAL A 64 3.97 1.23 -5.65
CA VAL A 64 3.30 2.52 -5.50
C VAL A 64 3.97 3.29 -4.37
N PHE A 65 4.43 4.49 -4.69
CA PHE A 65 4.90 5.45 -3.70
C PHE A 65 3.73 6.31 -3.25
N VAL A 66 3.23 6.08 -2.04
CA VAL A 66 1.96 6.67 -1.56
C VAL A 66 2.00 8.21 -1.47
N PRO A 67 3.13 8.88 -1.15
CA PRO A 67 3.20 10.34 -1.18
C PRO A 67 2.90 10.98 -2.54
N ASN A 68 3.03 10.25 -3.66
CA ASN A 68 2.60 10.75 -4.97
C ASN A 68 1.08 10.87 -5.11
N ILE A 69 0.32 10.19 -4.24
CA ILE A 69 -1.15 10.17 -4.24
C ILE A 69 -1.69 11.11 -3.16
N LEU A 70 -1.16 10.99 -1.93
CA LEU A 70 -1.69 11.72 -0.77
C LEU A 70 -0.98 13.06 -0.50
N GLY A 71 0.15 13.32 -1.16
CA GLY A 71 1.03 14.43 -0.83
C GLY A 71 1.84 14.16 0.45
N ARG A 72 2.48 15.22 0.96
CA ARG A 72 3.18 15.22 2.26
C ARG A 72 2.73 16.40 3.10
N GLY A 73 2.61 16.18 4.41
CA GLY A 73 2.21 17.21 5.36
C GLY A 73 2.28 16.70 6.78
N ASN A 74 2.44 17.62 7.74
CA ASN A 74 2.51 17.28 9.15
C ASN A 74 1.15 17.46 9.85
N ASP A 75 0.12 16.83 9.32
CA ASP A 75 -1.27 16.93 9.78
C ASP A 75 -1.97 15.56 9.70
N ALA A 76 -3.18 15.48 10.27
CA ALA A 76 -3.96 14.24 10.31
C ALA A 76 -4.37 13.74 8.92
N ALA A 77 -4.41 14.61 7.90
CA ALA A 77 -4.77 14.23 6.55
C ALA A 77 -3.65 13.39 5.87
N HIS A 78 -2.45 13.34 6.46
CA HIS A 78 -1.34 12.53 5.96
C HIS A 78 -1.11 11.24 6.73
N ASP A 79 -1.90 10.98 7.78
CA ASP A 79 -2.02 9.65 8.39
C ASP A 79 -3.17 8.90 7.71
N PHE A 80 -3.02 7.61 7.45
CA PHE A 80 -4.01 6.84 6.70
C PHE A 80 -4.04 5.35 7.05
N SER A 81 -5.19 4.71 6.82
CA SER A 81 -5.30 3.28 6.56
C SER A 81 -5.50 3.05 5.06
N CYS A 82 -5.18 1.85 4.56
CA CYS A 82 -5.33 1.52 3.15
C CYS A 82 -6.02 0.18 2.95
N LYS A 83 -6.94 0.13 2.00
CA LYS A 83 -7.49 -1.09 1.41
C LYS A 83 -6.98 -1.21 -0.02
N VAL A 84 -6.44 -2.36 -0.39
CA VAL A 84 -6.01 -2.68 -1.75
C VAL A 84 -6.82 -3.86 -2.24
N GLU A 85 -7.55 -3.72 -3.34
CA GLU A 85 -8.42 -4.77 -3.87
C GLU A 85 -8.34 -4.92 -5.39
N SER A 86 -8.43 -6.15 -5.88
CA SER A 86 -8.65 -6.39 -7.32
C SER A 86 -10.10 -6.07 -7.66
N THR A 87 -10.35 -5.35 -8.75
CA THR A 87 -11.73 -5.02 -9.16
C THR A 87 -12.40 -6.15 -9.96
N GLY A 88 -11.62 -7.13 -10.41
CA GLY A 88 -12.08 -8.25 -11.22
C GLY A 88 -12.21 -9.59 -10.48
N GLY A 89 -11.91 -9.64 -9.18
CA GLY A 89 -11.90 -10.89 -8.39
C GLY A 89 -10.66 -11.76 -8.63
N GLN A 90 -9.55 -11.18 -9.10
CA GLN A 90 -8.29 -11.90 -9.26
C GLN A 90 -7.46 -11.84 -7.98
N GLY A 91 -6.90 -12.98 -7.55
CA GLY A 91 -5.97 -13.01 -6.43
C GLY A 91 -4.69 -12.22 -6.73
N ILE A 92 -4.39 -11.22 -5.89
CA ILE A 92 -3.14 -10.46 -5.86
C ILE A 92 -2.40 -10.75 -4.55
N VAL A 93 -1.14 -10.34 -4.43
CA VAL A 93 -0.42 -10.31 -3.14
C VAL A 93 0.03 -8.89 -2.90
N VAL A 94 -0.20 -8.35 -1.70
CA VAL A 94 0.14 -6.97 -1.37
C VAL A 94 1.00 -6.93 -0.11
N GLU A 95 2.15 -6.28 -0.22
CA GLU A 95 3.06 -5.97 0.89
C GLU A 95 3.17 -4.46 1.05
N ARG A 96 3.41 -4.00 2.27
CA ARG A 96 3.63 -2.58 2.55
C ARG A 96 4.96 -2.38 3.29
N PRO A 97 6.07 -2.22 2.56
CA PRO A 97 7.32 -1.79 3.17
C PRO A 97 7.20 -0.31 3.56
N MET A 98 7.37 -0.02 4.84
CA MET A 98 7.52 1.34 5.34
C MET A 98 8.99 1.55 5.71
N TYR A 99 9.68 2.40 4.96
CA TYR A 99 11.00 2.90 5.34
C TYR A 99 10.80 4.19 6.13
N PHE A 100 11.33 4.23 7.35
CA PHE A 100 11.36 5.44 8.15
C PHE A 100 12.82 5.87 8.28
N ASP A 101 13.12 7.09 7.86
CA ASP A 101 14.41 7.72 8.14
C ASP A 101 14.19 8.75 9.26
N TYR A 102 14.52 8.34 10.48
CA TYR A 102 14.47 9.24 11.64
C TYR A 102 15.82 9.93 11.80
N ASN A 103 15.91 11.18 11.33
CA ASN A 103 17.04 12.09 11.54
C ASN A 103 18.43 11.56 11.11
N GLY A 104 18.52 10.66 10.13
CA GLY A 104 19.81 10.24 9.57
C GLY A 104 20.69 9.40 10.53
N VAL A 105 20.13 8.83 11.59
CA VAL A 105 20.87 8.02 12.57
C VAL A 105 20.43 6.55 12.59
N TRP A 106 19.20 6.22 12.19
CA TRP A 106 18.66 4.86 12.27
C TRP A 106 17.91 4.45 11.00
N THR A 107 18.46 3.48 10.26
CA THR A 107 17.77 2.76 9.17
C THR A 107 16.91 1.65 9.76
N GLY A 108 15.63 1.93 10.00
CA GLY A 108 14.64 0.91 10.32
C GLY A 108 13.61 0.77 9.19
N GLY A 109 13.24 -0.48 8.90
CA GLY A 109 12.16 -0.81 7.97
C GLY A 109 11.15 -1.68 8.69
N SER A 110 9.87 -1.30 8.63
CA SER A 110 8.77 -2.15 9.07
C SER A 110 8.08 -2.71 7.84
N ASP A 111 7.98 -4.04 7.79
CA ASP A 111 7.25 -4.78 6.75
C ASP A 111 6.04 -5.42 7.43
N VAL A 112 4.84 -5.03 7.01
CA VAL A 112 3.57 -5.54 7.58
C VAL A 112 2.76 -6.14 6.45
N VAL A 113 2.26 -7.36 6.67
CA VAL A 113 1.34 -8.03 5.75
C VAL A 113 -0.07 -7.49 5.94
N GLY A 114 -0.74 -7.18 4.84
CA GLY A 114 -2.14 -6.78 4.88
C GLY A 114 -3.02 -7.93 5.34
N PHE A 115 -4.01 -7.66 6.19
CA PHE A 115 -4.99 -8.66 6.59
C PHE A 115 -5.86 -9.06 5.39
N SER A 116 -6.10 -10.36 5.20
CA SER A 116 -7.08 -10.91 4.26
C SER A 116 -7.99 -11.88 5.03
N PRO A 117 -9.32 -11.65 5.07
CA PRO A 117 -10.30 -12.61 5.58
C PRO A 117 -10.59 -13.75 4.59
#